data_AF-A0A932LJH4-F1
#
_entry.id   AF-A0A932LJH4-F1
#
_cell.length_a   1.000
_cell.length_b   1.000
_cell.length_c   1.000
_cell.angle_alpha   90.00
_cell.angle_beta   90.00
_cell.angle_gamma   90.00
#
_symmetry.space_group_name_H-M   'P 1'
#
loop_
_entity.id
_entity.type
_entity.pdbx_description
1 polymer ?
#
loop_
_entity_poly.entity_id
_entity_poly.type
_entity_poly.pdbx_seq_one_letter_code
_entity_poly.pdbx_strand_id
1 'polypeptide(L)'
;MSKRPIVLILSSNPAFSRALTESWPGGGDSPEFVLLEENLCSELQRDTYDLAIADAATSEKHATLKAALAAAGKPAIVLHSEGALDDYKVQGSIVELKRVSQSWPVITAALGREILRRLQSDSRASESDRLNTVAQSEATLGRYMVEMHSAVNNALTSVMGNAELLMLEPGLPASVLAQADTIRNMALRLHEVFQRFSSLEKELSLVARETGKKTSQARTAVARG
;
A
#
# COMPACT_ATOMS: atom_id res chain seq x y z
N MET A 1 -4.83 -6.19 11.91
CA MET A 1 -4.66 -7.67 11.93
C MET A 1 -4.46 -8.10 10.48
N SER A 2 -3.34 -8.76 10.14
CA SER A 2 -3.12 -9.21 8.75
C SER A 2 -4.08 -10.35 8.43
N LYS A 3 -4.76 -10.30 7.27
CA LYS A 3 -5.64 -11.38 6.79
C LYS A 3 -4.83 -12.67 6.69
N ARG A 4 -5.38 -13.78 7.19
CA ARG A 4 -4.76 -15.11 7.04
C ARG A 4 -4.77 -15.48 5.54
N PRO A 5 -3.62 -15.86 4.95
CA PRO A 5 -3.57 -16.18 3.54
C PRO A 5 -4.31 -17.50 3.25
N ILE A 6 -4.97 -17.58 2.10
CA ILE A 6 -5.72 -18.77 1.67
C ILE A 6 -4.94 -19.48 0.56
N VAL A 7 -4.65 -20.76 0.75
CA VAL A 7 -4.03 -21.64 -0.24
C VAL A 7 -5.08 -22.59 -0.80
N LEU A 8 -5.34 -22.48 -2.09
CA LEU A 8 -6.24 -23.37 -2.82
C LEU A 8 -5.47 -24.58 -3.34
N ILE A 9 -5.86 -25.78 -2.93
CA ILE A 9 -5.30 -27.05 -3.41
C ILE A 9 -6.24 -27.60 -4.48
N LEU A 10 -5.75 -27.75 -5.71
CA LEU A 10 -6.47 -28.36 -6.82
C LEU A 10 -5.96 -29.79 -7.01
N SER A 11 -6.64 -30.76 -6.40
CA SER A 11 -6.26 -32.16 -6.53
C SER A 11 -7.44 -33.10 -6.28
N SER A 12 -7.53 -34.13 -7.12
CA SER A 12 -8.46 -35.26 -6.93
C SER A 12 -7.89 -36.32 -5.97
N ASN A 13 -6.64 -36.17 -5.52
CA ASN A 13 -5.92 -37.14 -4.71
C ASN A 13 -5.81 -36.68 -3.25
N PRO A 14 -6.53 -37.29 -2.29
CA PRO A 14 -6.45 -36.91 -0.87
C PRO A 14 -5.05 -37.08 -0.25
N ALA A 15 -4.21 -37.97 -0.81
CA ALA A 15 -2.84 -38.13 -0.34
C ALA A 15 -1.96 -36.93 -0.73
N PHE A 16 -2.26 -36.27 -1.84
CA PHE A 16 -1.56 -35.08 -2.29
C PHE A 16 -1.80 -33.91 -1.34
N SER A 17 -3.07 -33.61 -1.04
CA SER A 17 -3.43 -32.52 -0.13
C SER A 17 -2.87 -32.75 1.27
N ARG A 18 -2.99 -33.98 1.78
CA ARG A 18 -2.42 -34.36 3.08
C ARG A 18 -0.92 -34.15 3.15
N ALA A 19 -0.17 -34.70 2.18
CA ALA A 19 1.28 -34.57 2.15
C ALA A 19 1.74 -33.10 2.10
N LEU A 20 1.03 -32.26 1.36
CA LEU A 20 1.31 -30.83 1.24
C LEU A 20 1.03 -30.07 2.54
N THR A 21 -0.12 -30.31 3.18
CA THR A 21 -0.50 -29.66 4.45
C THR A 21 0.42 -30.09 5.59
N GLU A 22 0.78 -31.39 5.67
CA GLU A 22 1.71 -31.90 6.68
C GLU A 22 3.14 -31.38 6.50
N SER A 23 3.56 -31.18 5.25
CA SER A 23 4.88 -30.64 4.93
C SER A 23 4.95 -29.12 5.01
N TRP A 24 3.84 -28.46 5.36
CA TRP A 24 3.83 -27.02 5.47
C TRP A 24 4.71 -26.55 6.63
N PRO A 25 5.70 -25.66 6.38
CA PRO A 25 6.59 -25.21 7.44
C PRO A 25 5.80 -24.64 8.62
N GLY A 26 5.96 -25.25 9.80
CA GLY A 26 5.27 -24.84 11.02
C GLY A 26 5.64 -23.41 11.45
N GLY A 27 4.68 -22.70 12.05
CA GLY A 27 4.82 -21.33 12.56
C GLY A 27 3.45 -20.66 12.77
N GLY A 28 3.45 -19.45 13.35
CA GLY A 28 2.22 -18.66 13.58
C GLY A 28 1.49 -18.20 12.31
N ASP A 29 2.13 -18.30 11.15
CA ASP A 29 1.64 -17.81 9.85
C ASP A 29 1.18 -18.94 8.91
N SER A 30 0.65 -20.03 9.45
CA SER A 30 0.11 -21.12 8.61
C SER A 30 -1.11 -20.62 7.83
N PRO A 31 -1.20 -20.83 6.50
CA PRO A 31 -2.36 -20.42 5.72
C PRO A 31 -3.59 -21.22 6.10
N GLU A 32 -4.73 -20.76 5.60
CA GLU A 32 -5.94 -21.56 5.50
C GLU A 32 -5.88 -22.38 4.21
N PHE A 33 -6.13 -23.69 4.29
CA PHE A 33 -6.13 -24.56 3.12
C PHE A 33 -7.56 -24.84 2.68
N VAL A 34 -7.83 -24.63 1.39
CA VAL A 34 -9.12 -24.95 0.77
C VAL A 34 -8.84 -26.00 -0.30
N LEU A 35 -9.55 -27.13 -0.24
CA LEU A 35 -9.45 -28.18 -1.26
C LEU A 35 -10.57 -28.01 -2.28
N LEU A 36 -10.21 -28.02 -3.55
CA LEU A 36 -11.14 -28.01 -4.67
C LEU A 36 -10.76 -29.13 -5.64
N GLU A 37 -11.77 -29.82 -6.17
CA GLU A 37 -11.54 -30.83 -7.20
C GLU A 37 -11.09 -30.18 -8.51
N GLU A 38 -10.22 -30.86 -9.26
CA GLU A 38 -9.63 -30.32 -10.49
C GLU A 38 -10.66 -30.04 -11.60
N ASN A 39 -11.78 -30.77 -11.62
CA ASN A 39 -12.91 -30.57 -12.53
C ASN A 39 -13.60 -29.20 -12.36
N LEU A 40 -13.45 -28.55 -11.21
CA LEU A 40 -14.03 -27.24 -10.89
C LEU A 40 -13.04 -26.08 -11.17
N CYS A 41 -11.91 -26.33 -11.83
CA CYS A 41 -10.92 -25.30 -12.16
C CYS A 41 -11.45 -24.18 -13.08
N SER A 42 -12.55 -24.40 -13.80
CA SER A 42 -13.20 -23.36 -14.61
C SER A 42 -13.90 -22.27 -13.79
N GLU A 43 -14.15 -22.52 -12.49
CA GLU A 43 -14.85 -21.60 -11.58
C GLU A 43 -13.89 -20.82 -10.67
N LEU A 44 -12.59 -20.78 -11.00
CA LEU A 44 -11.58 -20.07 -10.19
C LEU A 44 -11.87 -18.57 -10.11
N GLN A 45 -12.40 -18.15 -8.95
CA GLN A 45 -12.61 -16.74 -8.64
C GLN A 45 -11.33 -16.12 -8.10
N ARG A 46 -10.92 -15.00 -8.70
CA ARG A 46 -9.67 -14.33 -8.34
C ARG A 46 -9.61 -13.98 -6.85
N ASP A 47 -10.70 -13.57 -6.21
CA ASP A 47 -10.63 -12.97 -4.86
C ASP A 47 -10.75 -13.96 -3.69
N THR A 48 -10.91 -15.26 -3.97
CA THR A 48 -11.19 -16.27 -2.93
C THR A 48 -9.95 -16.93 -2.34
N TYR A 49 -8.80 -16.85 -3.01
CA TYR A 49 -7.54 -17.47 -2.58
C TYR A 49 -6.32 -16.58 -2.86
N ASP A 50 -5.19 -16.77 -2.19
CA ASP A 50 -3.96 -15.99 -2.41
C ASP A 50 -2.91 -16.75 -3.22
N LEU A 51 -2.91 -18.09 -3.14
CA LEU A 51 -2.03 -18.98 -3.89
C LEU A 51 -2.81 -20.25 -4.29
N ALA A 52 -2.64 -20.73 -5.51
CA ALA A 52 -3.14 -22.05 -5.93
C ALA A 52 -2.01 -23.07 -6.05
N ILE A 53 -2.27 -24.33 -5.68
CA ILE A 53 -1.32 -25.45 -5.83
C ILE A 53 -2.08 -26.60 -6.49
N ALA A 54 -1.67 -27.00 -7.69
CA ALA A 54 -2.40 -27.96 -8.51
C ALA A 54 -1.60 -29.24 -8.77
N ASP A 55 -2.29 -30.38 -8.66
CA ASP A 55 -1.78 -31.71 -9.05
C ASP A 55 -2.10 -31.96 -10.53
N ALA A 56 -1.12 -31.76 -11.39
CA ALA A 56 -1.21 -31.98 -12.84
C ALA A 56 -0.51 -33.29 -13.24
N ALA A 57 -0.94 -34.41 -12.63
CA ALA A 57 -0.31 -35.71 -12.83
C ALA A 57 -0.33 -36.21 -14.29
N THR A 58 -1.28 -35.76 -15.12
CA THR A 58 -1.41 -36.15 -16.54
C THR A 58 -1.31 -34.93 -17.46
N SER A 59 -0.81 -35.12 -18.69
CA SER A 59 -0.62 -34.03 -19.66
C SER A 59 -1.91 -33.27 -20.03
N GLU A 60 -3.06 -33.94 -20.13
CA GLU A 60 -4.36 -33.29 -20.42
C GLU A 60 -4.81 -32.35 -19.29
N LYS A 61 -4.69 -32.82 -18.04
CA LYS A 61 -4.94 -32.02 -16.84
C LYS A 61 -3.99 -30.83 -16.73
N HIS A 62 -2.72 -31.04 -17.07
CA HIS A 62 -1.70 -29.98 -17.04
C HIS A 62 -2.08 -28.79 -17.92
N ALA A 63 -2.43 -29.02 -19.17
CA ALA A 63 -2.82 -27.96 -20.09
C ALA A 63 -4.06 -27.19 -19.59
N THR A 64 -5.08 -27.92 -19.13
CA THR A 64 -6.35 -27.36 -18.66
C THR A 64 -6.17 -26.52 -17.39
N LEU A 65 -5.50 -27.07 -16.38
CA LEU A 65 -5.23 -26.38 -15.11
C LEU A 65 -4.37 -25.14 -15.32
N LYS A 66 -3.34 -25.24 -16.17
CA LYS A 66 -2.47 -24.11 -16.48
C LYS A 66 -3.22 -22.98 -17.17
N ALA A 67 -4.08 -23.28 -18.14
CA ALA A 67 -4.90 -22.26 -18.80
C ALA A 67 -5.86 -21.56 -17.82
N ALA A 68 -6.53 -22.33 -16.96
CA ALA A 68 -7.43 -21.79 -15.95
C ALA A 68 -6.71 -20.90 -14.92
N LEU A 69 -5.55 -21.34 -14.43
CA LEU A 69 -4.72 -20.58 -13.48
C LEU A 69 -4.14 -19.31 -14.11
N ALA A 70 -3.74 -19.38 -15.38
CA ALA A 70 -3.26 -18.23 -16.12
C ALA A 70 -4.38 -17.19 -16.32
N ALA A 71 -5.60 -17.64 -16.62
CA ALA A 71 -6.78 -16.77 -16.73
C ALA A 71 -7.14 -16.10 -15.39
N ALA A 72 -7.02 -16.82 -14.27
CA ALA A 72 -7.26 -16.27 -12.94
C ALA A 72 -6.22 -15.21 -12.53
N GLY A 73 -4.99 -15.28 -13.08
CA GLY A 73 -3.96 -14.26 -12.87
C GLY A 73 -3.45 -14.14 -11.44
N LYS A 74 -3.60 -15.20 -10.63
CA LYS A 74 -3.01 -15.32 -9.29
C LYS A 74 -1.77 -16.21 -9.31
N PRO A 75 -0.89 -16.10 -8.30
CA PRO A 75 0.22 -17.00 -8.15
C PRO A 75 -0.25 -18.45 -8.07
N ALA A 76 0.42 -19.33 -8.78
CA ALA A 76 0.11 -20.75 -8.76
C ALA A 76 1.35 -21.63 -8.84
N ILE A 77 1.30 -22.79 -8.20
CA ILE A 77 2.29 -23.86 -8.35
C ILE A 77 1.60 -25.05 -9.03
N VAL A 78 2.14 -25.52 -10.15
CA VAL A 78 1.60 -26.67 -10.88
C VAL A 78 2.61 -27.81 -10.80
N LEU A 79 2.22 -28.92 -10.18
CA LEU A 79 3.07 -30.10 -10.02
C LEU A 79 2.77 -31.11 -11.12
N HIS A 80 3.77 -31.50 -11.91
CA HIS A 80 3.60 -32.47 -13.00
C HIS A 80 4.45 -33.74 -12.78
N SER A 81 3.90 -34.89 -13.16
CA SER A 81 4.54 -36.21 -12.92
C SER A 81 5.37 -36.73 -14.10
N GLU A 82 5.17 -36.21 -15.32
CA GLU A 82 5.70 -36.83 -16.53
C GLU A 82 6.24 -35.79 -17.54
N GLY A 83 7.32 -36.15 -18.25
CA GLY A 83 7.86 -35.40 -19.41
C GLY A 83 9.33 -35.00 -19.33
N ALA A 84 9.92 -34.71 -20.50
CA ALA A 84 11.26 -34.11 -20.70
C ALA A 84 11.31 -32.62 -20.29
N LEU A 85 10.41 -32.20 -19.40
CA LEU A 85 10.35 -30.87 -18.83
C LEU A 85 11.45 -30.73 -17.78
N ASP A 86 12.02 -29.52 -17.71
CA ASP A 86 12.98 -29.12 -16.68
C ASP A 86 12.40 -29.35 -15.27
N ASP A 87 13.27 -29.49 -14.27
CA ASP A 87 12.86 -29.74 -12.88
C ASP A 87 11.95 -28.63 -12.32
N TYR A 88 12.08 -27.42 -12.85
CA TYR A 88 11.16 -26.32 -12.61
C TYR A 88 11.08 -25.40 -13.84
N LYS A 89 9.95 -24.71 -14.00
CA LYS A 89 9.77 -23.68 -15.01
C LYS A 89 8.91 -22.54 -14.46
N VAL A 90 9.31 -21.30 -14.68
CA VAL A 90 8.54 -20.12 -14.26
C VAL A 90 7.93 -19.46 -15.50
N GLN A 91 6.62 -19.26 -15.50
CA GLN A 91 5.88 -18.56 -16.54
C GLN A 91 4.86 -17.60 -15.94
N GLY A 92 5.18 -16.30 -15.96
CA GLY A 92 4.33 -15.28 -15.36
C GLY A 92 4.15 -15.52 -13.85
N SER A 93 2.89 -15.66 -13.41
CA SER A 93 2.56 -15.98 -12.01
C SER A 93 2.57 -17.48 -11.69
N ILE A 94 2.84 -18.34 -12.67
CA ILE A 94 2.79 -19.79 -12.51
C ILE A 94 4.20 -20.35 -12.41
N VAL A 95 4.45 -21.13 -11.36
CA VAL A 95 5.64 -21.95 -11.20
C VAL A 95 5.27 -23.41 -11.44
N GLU A 96 5.84 -24.01 -12.47
CA GLU A 96 5.74 -25.43 -12.73
C GLU A 96 6.88 -26.14 -12.01
N LEU A 97 6.55 -27.20 -11.28
CA LEU A 97 7.51 -28.03 -10.56
C LEU A 97 7.33 -29.48 -10.99
N LYS A 98 8.43 -30.13 -11.33
CA LYS A 98 8.42 -31.56 -11.56
C LYS A 98 8.30 -32.29 -10.22
N ARG A 99 7.46 -33.32 -10.17
CA ARG A 99 7.31 -34.19 -9.01
C ARG A 99 8.51 -35.14 -8.89
N VAL A 100 9.66 -34.58 -8.51
CA VAL A 100 10.92 -35.34 -8.37
C VAL A 100 10.98 -35.97 -6.98
N SER A 101 10.95 -37.30 -6.89
CA SER A 101 11.10 -38.09 -5.65
C SER A 101 10.07 -37.78 -4.52
N GLN A 102 10.32 -38.24 -3.29
CA GLN A 102 9.45 -38.02 -2.13
C GLN A 102 9.52 -36.60 -1.54
N SER A 103 10.44 -35.74 -2.00
CA SER A 103 10.67 -34.39 -1.44
C SER A 103 9.75 -33.29 -2.02
N TRP A 104 8.96 -33.60 -3.04
CA TRP A 104 8.04 -32.65 -3.68
C TRP A 104 7.13 -31.89 -2.68
N PRO A 105 6.58 -32.49 -1.61
CA PRO A 105 5.68 -31.75 -0.71
C PRO A 105 6.42 -30.65 0.06
N VAL A 106 7.64 -30.95 0.53
CA VAL A 106 8.48 -30.02 1.30
C VAL A 106 8.91 -28.85 0.43
N ILE A 107 9.34 -29.12 -0.81
CA ILE A 107 9.76 -28.07 -1.75
C ILE A 107 8.58 -27.18 -2.12
N THR A 108 7.43 -27.79 -2.43
CA THR A 108 6.20 -27.06 -2.79
C THR A 108 5.73 -26.17 -1.65
N ALA A 109 5.75 -26.69 -0.42
CA ALA A 109 5.31 -25.94 0.74
C ALA A 109 6.27 -24.79 1.10
N ALA A 110 7.58 -25.01 1.01
CA ALA A 110 8.58 -23.97 1.20
C ALA A 110 8.43 -22.85 0.15
N LEU A 111 8.26 -23.22 -1.12
CA LEU A 111 8.01 -22.27 -2.20
C LEU A 111 6.69 -21.52 -2.00
N GLY A 112 5.61 -22.23 -1.67
CA GLY A 112 4.30 -21.62 -1.42
C GLY A 112 4.36 -20.60 -0.28
N ARG A 113 5.03 -20.94 0.82
CA ARG A 113 5.27 -20.00 1.92
C ARG A 113 6.05 -18.77 1.47
N GLU A 114 7.11 -18.95 0.69
CA GLU A 114 7.91 -17.82 0.18
C GLU A 114 7.09 -16.92 -0.75
N ILE A 115 6.25 -17.49 -1.61
CA ILE A 115 5.32 -16.73 -2.46
C ILE A 115 4.36 -15.91 -1.59
N LEU A 116 3.72 -16.52 -0.60
CA LEU A 116 2.80 -15.81 0.31
C LEU A 116 3.51 -14.68 1.09
N ARG A 117 4.74 -14.92 1.55
CA ARG A 117 5.55 -13.92 2.24
C ARG A 117 5.84 -12.72 1.33
N ARG A 118 6.16 -12.97 0.05
CA ARG A 118 6.35 -11.92 -0.95
C ARG A 118 5.06 -11.14 -1.19
N LEU A 119 3.93 -11.82 -1.39
CA LEU A 119 2.63 -11.16 -1.57
C LEU A 119 2.26 -10.24 -0.42
N GLN A 120 2.46 -10.69 0.83
CA GLN A 120 2.22 -9.87 2.01
C GLN A 120 3.18 -8.68 2.09
N SER A 121 4.44 -8.87 1.71
CA SER A 121 5.45 -7.79 1.71
C SER A 121 5.11 -6.74 0.67
N ASP A 122 4.73 -7.16 -0.55
CA ASP A 122 4.33 -6.28 -1.64
C ASP A 122 3.05 -5.51 -1.30
N SER A 123 2.06 -6.18 -0.67
CA SER A 123 0.85 -5.52 -0.20
C SER A 123 1.15 -4.44 0.83
N ARG A 124 2.05 -4.71 1.79
CA ARG A 124 2.46 -3.73 2.81
C ARG A 124 3.24 -2.57 2.19
N ALA A 125 4.11 -2.86 1.21
CA ALA A 125 4.85 -1.84 0.48
C ALA A 125 3.89 -0.93 -0.30
N SER A 126 2.94 -1.50 -1.05
CA SER A 126 1.96 -0.73 -1.81
C SER A 126 1.06 0.14 -0.92
N GLU A 127 0.65 -0.38 0.23
CA GLU A 127 -0.11 0.41 1.22
C GLU A 127 0.72 1.56 1.78
N SER A 128 1.98 1.29 2.14
CA SER A 128 2.91 2.32 2.61
C SER A 128 3.15 3.40 1.54
N ASP A 129 3.32 3.01 0.28
CA ASP A 129 3.53 3.94 -0.83
C ASP A 129 2.32 4.85 -1.04
N ARG A 130 1.10 4.31 -0.91
CA ARG A 130 -0.15 5.10 -0.98
C ARG A 130 -0.21 6.13 0.12
N LEU A 131 0.04 5.72 1.37
CA LEU A 131 0.05 6.64 2.52
C LEU A 131 1.16 7.69 2.39
N ASN A 132 2.34 7.30 1.92
CA ASN A 132 3.46 8.19 1.70
C ASN A 132 3.17 9.22 0.59
N THR A 133 2.47 8.83 -0.47
CA THR A 133 2.08 9.75 -1.56
C THR A 133 1.18 10.87 -1.03
N VAL A 134 0.21 10.53 -0.17
CA VAL A 134 -0.65 11.52 0.48
C VAL A 134 0.17 12.43 1.38
N ALA A 135 0.99 11.86 2.28
CA ALA A 135 1.84 12.63 3.18
C ALA A 135 2.82 13.57 2.43
N GLN A 136 3.37 13.12 1.30
CA GLN A 136 4.27 13.92 0.46
C GLN A 136 3.54 15.10 -0.19
N SER A 137 2.28 14.92 -0.59
CA SER A 137 1.45 15.99 -1.15
C SER A 137 1.15 17.06 -0.08
N GLU A 138 0.79 16.64 1.13
CA GLU A 138 0.55 17.54 2.27
C GLU A 138 1.82 18.29 2.68
N ALA A 139 2.96 17.61 2.74
CA ALA A 139 4.25 18.23 3.03
C ALA A 139 4.66 19.26 1.96
N THR A 140 4.33 18.99 0.69
CA THR A 140 4.59 19.91 -0.41
C THR A 140 3.72 21.17 -0.31
N LEU A 141 2.44 21.01 0.03
CA LEU A 141 1.54 22.14 0.28
C LEU A 141 2.02 22.97 1.47
N GLY A 142 2.40 22.33 2.58
CA GLY A 142 2.95 23.02 3.75
C GLY A 142 4.20 23.83 3.42
N ARG A 143 5.16 23.25 2.67
CA ARG A 143 6.34 23.98 2.19
C ARG A 143 5.96 25.20 1.35
N TYR A 144 5.03 25.04 0.42
CA TYR A 144 4.56 26.15 -0.41
C TYR A 144 3.89 27.26 0.42
N MET A 145 3.10 26.92 1.44
CA MET A 145 2.49 27.91 2.34
C MET A 145 3.55 28.75 3.08
N VAL A 146 4.62 28.11 3.56
CA VAL A 146 5.74 28.80 4.22
C VAL A 146 6.47 29.71 3.23
N GLU A 147 6.74 29.23 2.02
CA GLU A 147 7.38 30.02 0.96
C GLU A 147 6.52 31.24 0.57
N MET A 148 5.20 31.08 0.52
CA MET A 148 4.25 32.15 0.19
C MET A 148 4.00 33.15 1.33
N HIS A 149 4.51 32.89 2.54
CA HIS A 149 4.20 33.70 3.72
C HIS A 149 4.51 35.19 3.56
N SER A 150 5.70 35.52 3.05
CA SER A 150 6.09 36.91 2.84
C SER A 150 5.27 37.57 1.72
N ALA A 151 5.02 36.86 0.62
CA ALA A 151 4.26 37.37 -0.52
C ALA A 151 2.81 37.70 -0.14
N VAL A 152 2.14 36.80 0.59
CA VAL A 152 0.76 37.02 1.07
C VAL A 152 0.70 38.20 2.05
N ASN A 153 1.64 38.28 3.00
CA ASN A 153 1.66 39.39 3.94
C ASN A 153 1.91 40.74 3.25
N ASN A 154 2.81 40.78 2.26
CA ASN A 154 3.07 42.00 1.49
C ASN A 154 1.83 42.43 0.68
N ALA A 155 1.15 41.49 0.04
CA ALA A 155 -0.09 41.75 -0.69
C ALA A 155 -1.20 42.27 0.23
N LEU A 156 -1.42 41.64 1.39
CA LEU A 156 -2.40 42.08 2.37
C LEU A 156 -2.08 43.47 2.93
N THR A 157 -0.81 43.73 3.24
CA THR A 157 -0.36 45.06 3.70
C THR A 157 -0.63 46.13 2.66
N SER A 158 -0.37 45.83 1.38
CA SER A 158 -0.63 46.76 0.28
C SER A 158 -2.14 47.00 0.06
N VAL A 159 -2.96 45.95 0.04
CA VAL A 159 -4.42 46.07 -0.11
C VAL A 159 -5.03 46.89 1.03
N MET A 160 -4.60 46.62 2.26
CA MET A 160 -5.07 47.34 3.44
C MET A 160 -4.66 48.81 3.42
N GLY A 161 -3.38 49.09 3.13
CA GLY A 161 -2.89 50.46 3.03
C GLY A 161 -3.60 51.26 1.92
N ASN A 162 -3.83 50.65 0.77
CA ASN A 162 -4.57 51.32 -0.32
C ASN A 162 -6.04 51.58 0.05
N ALA A 163 -6.70 50.65 0.74
CA ALA A 163 -8.07 50.87 1.22
C ALA A 163 -8.12 52.01 2.25
N GLU A 164 -7.14 52.09 3.16
CA GLU A 164 -7.03 53.19 4.13
C GLU A 164 -6.77 54.53 3.45
N LEU A 165 -5.90 54.58 2.44
CA LEU A 165 -5.68 55.79 1.65
C LEU A 165 -6.94 56.25 0.92
N LEU A 166 -7.69 55.32 0.30
CA LEU A 166 -8.98 55.64 -0.34
C LEU A 166 -10.00 56.18 0.65
N MET A 167 -10.02 55.68 1.90
CA MET A 167 -10.92 56.19 2.93
C MET A 167 -10.56 57.62 3.40
N LEU A 168 -9.30 58.04 3.20
CA LEU A 168 -8.82 59.39 3.52
C LEU A 168 -8.95 60.37 2.35
N GLU A 169 -9.22 59.87 1.13
CA GLU A 169 -9.33 60.68 -0.09
C GLU A 169 -10.60 61.55 -0.06
N PRO A 170 -10.48 62.89 -0.12
CA PRO A 170 -11.63 63.78 -0.09
C PRO A 170 -12.42 63.74 -1.41
N GLY A 171 -13.74 63.83 -1.33
CA GLY A 171 -14.62 63.95 -2.50
C GLY A 171 -15.08 62.63 -3.13
N LEU A 172 -14.73 61.48 -2.54
CA LEU A 172 -15.26 60.19 -2.97
C LEU A 172 -16.73 59.99 -2.56
N PRO A 173 -17.55 59.31 -3.39
CA PRO A 173 -18.91 58.93 -3.03
C PRO A 173 -18.96 58.01 -1.80
N ALA A 174 -20.01 58.16 -0.97
CA ALA A 174 -20.20 57.33 0.22
C ALA A 174 -20.21 55.82 -0.05
N SER A 175 -20.69 55.40 -1.22
CA SER A 175 -20.67 54.00 -1.66
C SER A 175 -19.25 53.46 -1.87
N VAL A 176 -18.33 54.28 -2.37
CA VAL A 176 -16.92 53.91 -2.58
C VAL A 176 -16.21 53.80 -1.24
N LEU A 177 -16.49 54.72 -0.30
CA LEU A 177 -15.94 54.65 1.06
C LEU A 177 -16.41 53.39 1.81
N ALA A 178 -17.69 53.01 1.67
CA ALA A 178 -18.21 51.78 2.25
C ALA A 178 -17.58 50.51 1.63
N GLN A 179 -17.27 50.53 0.34
CA GLN A 179 -16.55 49.44 -0.32
C GLN A 179 -15.09 49.36 0.16
N ALA A 180 -14.39 50.49 0.30
CA ALA A 180 -13.04 50.53 0.83
C ALA A 180 -12.98 49.97 2.27
N ASP A 181 -13.94 50.34 3.12
CA ASP A 181 -14.07 49.78 4.48
C ASP A 181 -14.29 48.25 4.45
N THR A 182 -15.12 47.76 3.54
CA THR A 182 -15.36 46.32 3.35
C THR A 182 -14.07 45.60 2.93
N ILE A 183 -13.31 46.14 1.97
CA ILE A 183 -12.03 45.57 1.52
C ILE A 183 -11.02 45.52 2.68
N ARG A 184 -10.92 46.60 3.48
CA ARG A 184 -10.06 46.65 4.67
C ARG A 184 -10.43 45.54 5.66
N ASN A 185 -11.72 45.38 5.97
CA ASN A 185 -12.19 44.36 6.90
C ASN A 185 -11.94 42.93 6.37
N MET A 186 -12.08 42.70 5.06
CA MET A 186 -11.73 41.42 4.45
C MET A 186 -10.23 41.13 4.50
N ALA A 187 -9.38 42.13 4.25
CA ALA A 187 -7.93 41.99 4.31
C ALA A 187 -7.47 41.64 5.75
N LEU A 188 -8.04 42.29 6.77
CA LEU A 188 -7.78 41.96 8.18
C LEU A 188 -8.17 40.52 8.51
N ARG A 189 -9.35 40.08 8.06
CA ARG A 189 -9.81 38.70 8.28
C ARG A 189 -8.89 37.67 7.60
N LEU A 190 -8.42 37.95 6.39
CA LEU A 190 -7.45 37.09 5.70
C LEU A 190 -6.10 37.07 6.42
N HIS A 191 -5.65 38.21 6.95
CA HIS A 191 -4.45 38.30 7.75
C HIS A 191 -4.54 37.44 9.01
N GLU A 192 -5.65 37.49 9.75
CA GLU A 192 -5.88 36.63 10.92
C GLU A 192 -5.86 35.14 10.57
N VAL A 193 -6.52 34.73 9.48
CA VAL A 193 -6.50 33.34 9.00
C VAL A 193 -5.07 32.89 8.72
N PHE A 194 -4.28 33.75 8.08
CA PHE A 194 -2.89 33.44 7.75
C PHE A 194 -2.00 33.34 9.00
N GLN A 195 -2.19 34.22 9.98
CA GLN A 195 -1.50 34.15 11.26
C GLN A 195 -1.79 32.85 12.01
N ARG A 196 -3.02 32.33 11.94
CA ARG A 196 -3.38 31.03 12.52
C ARG A 196 -2.60 29.89 11.87
N PHE A 197 -2.43 29.91 10.55
CA PHE A 197 -1.59 28.92 9.85
C PHE A 197 -0.13 29.00 10.30
N SER A 198 0.45 30.20 10.40
CA SER A 198 1.84 30.38 10.90
C SER A 198 2.01 29.94 12.36
N SER A 199 0.98 30.10 13.19
CA SER A 199 1.00 29.59 14.57
C SER A 199 0.98 28.07 14.61
N LEU A 200 0.12 27.44 13.80
CA LEU A 200 0.01 26.00 13.69
C LEU A 200 1.30 25.36 13.16
N GLU A 201 1.96 26.00 12.18
CA GLU A 201 3.27 25.59 11.67
C GLU A 201 4.32 25.53 12.78
N LYS A 202 4.38 26.55 13.65
CA LYS A 202 5.31 26.61 14.77
C LYS A 202 5.05 25.49 15.78
N GLU A 203 3.78 25.24 16.11
CA GLU A 203 3.38 24.16 17.01
C GLU A 203 3.79 22.79 16.45
N LEU A 204 3.47 22.52 15.18
CA LEU A 204 3.86 21.28 14.50
C LEU A 204 5.39 21.10 14.46
N SER A 205 6.14 22.18 14.25
CA SER A 205 7.60 22.16 14.25
C SER A 205 8.18 21.83 15.63
N LEU A 206 7.55 22.30 16.72
CA LEU A 206 7.95 21.95 18.09
C LEU A 206 7.67 20.47 18.39
N VAL A 207 6.47 20.00 18.05
CA VAL A 207 6.08 18.58 18.21
C VAL A 207 7.05 17.67 17.45
N ALA A 208 7.42 18.02 16.22
CA ALA A 208 8.39 17.26 15.43
C ALA A 208 9.77 17.19 16.13
N ARG A 209 10.26 18.31 16.69
CA ARG A 209 11.54 18.34 17.42
C ARG A 209 11.51 17.51 18.70
N GLU A 210 10.40 17.52 19.43
CA GLU A 210 10.23 16.72 20.64
C GLU A 210 10.20 15.22 20.32
N THR A 211 9.49 14.84 19.26
CA THR A 211 9.41 13.45 18.81
C THR A 211 10.79 12.93 18.39
N GLY A 212 11.55 13.73 17.62
CA GLY A 212 12.92 13.39 17.22
C GLY A 212 13.88 13.22 18.40
N LYS A 213 13.76 14.03 19.47
CA LYS A 213 14.54 13.87 20.70
C LYS A 213 14.19 12.59 21.46
N LYS A 214 12.91 12.20 21.53
CA LYS A 214 12.48 10.96 22.18
C LYS A 214 12.97 9.73 21.40
N THR A 215 12.90 9.75 20.08
CA THR A 215 13.38 8.66 19.23
C THR A 215 14.90 8.49 19.30
N SER A 216 15.68 9.58 19.38
CA SER A 216 17.14 9.50 19.53
C SER A 216 17.56 9.00 20.91
N GLN A 217 16.85 9.40 21.97
CA GLN A 217 17.09 8.87 23.33
C GLN A 217 16.76 7.38 23.42
N ALA A 218 15.66 6.93 22.83
CA ALA A 218 15.29 5.50 22.78
C ALA A 218 16.33 4.67 22.00
N ARG A 219 16.82 5.16 20.86
CA ARG A 219 17.89 4.49 20.09
C ARG A 219 19.20 4.38 20.86
N THR A 220 19.58 5.43 21.59
CA THR A 220 20.80 5.42 22.42
C THR A 220 20.68 4.46 23.62
N ALA A 221 19.47 4.28 24.16
CA ALA A 221 19.21 3.33 25.23
C ALA A 221 19.25 1.87 24.75
N VAL A 222 18.73 1.58 23.54
CA VAL A 222 18.77 0.24 22.94
C VAL A 222 20.20 -0.16 22.51
N ALA A 223 21.06 0.79 22.15
CA ALA A 223 22.45 0.51 21.78
C ALA A 223 23.40 0.29 22.98
N ARG A 224 22.91 0.46 24.21
CA ARG A 224 23.71 0.31 25.46
C ARG A 224 23.28 -0.88 26.34
N GLY A 225 22.29 -1.66 25.91
CA GLY A 225 21.88 -2.92 26.54
C GLY A 225 22.33 -4.11 25.71
#